data_AF-A0A6A8LY84-F1
#
_entry.id   AF-A0A6A8LY84-F1
#
_cell.length_a   1.000
_cell.length_b   1.000
_cell.length_c   1.000
_cell.angle_alpha   90.00
_cell.angle_beta   90.00
_cell.angle_gamma   90.00
#
_symmetry.space_group_name_H-M   'P 1'
#
loop_
_entity.id
_entity.type
_entity.pdbx_description
1 polymer ?
#
loop_
_entity_poly.entity_id
_entity_poly.type
_entity_poly.pdbx_seq_one_letter_code
_entity_poly.pdbx_strand_id
1 'polypeptide(L)'
;ELAIEQLRENNPIWFGNDVLEDSDRKNGYLMSDLYQYDKLFGIDSKMTKGLRLDYKQAELSHAMTITGINLVQGQPNRWKVENSWGEDVGV
;
A
#
# COMPACT_ATOMS: atom_id res chain seq x y z
N GLU A 1 -13.11 0.76 -9.28
CA GLU A 1 -13.49 1.00 -10.69
C GLU A 1 -12.79 2.24 -11.23
N LEU A 2 -12.97 3.42 -10.63
CA LEU A 2 -12.30 4.67 -11.04
C LEU A 2 -10.78 4.55 -11.28
N ALA A 3 -10.03 3.97 -10.34
CA ALA A 3 -8.58 3.80 -10.49
C ALA A 3 -8.21 2.87 -11.66
N ILE A 4 -9.04 1.87 -11.97
CA ILE A 4 -8.80 0.95 -13.08
C ILE A 4 -9.06 1.68 -14.40
N GLU A 5 -10.16 2.43 -14.47
CA GLU A 5 -10.53 3.22 -15.65
C GLU A 5 -9.50 4.30 -15.95
N GLN A 6 -9.09 5.08 -14.95
CA GLN A 6 -8.06 6.11 -15.09
C GLN A 6 -6.73 5.54 -15.61
N LEU A 7 -6.30 4.38 -15.08
CA LEU A 7 -5.09 3.70 -15.58
C LEU A 7 -5.27 3.16 -17.01
N ARG A 8 -6.46 2.70 -17.40
CA ARG A 8 -6.75 2.27 -18.77
C ARG A 8 -6.68 3.42 -19.77
N GLU A 9 -6.94 4.64 -19.32
CA GLU A 9 -6.77 5.87 -20.09
C GLU A 9 -5.31 6.38 -20.09
N ASN A 10 -4.35 5.61 -19.57
CA ASN A 10 -2.94 5.97 -19.41
C ASN A 10 -2.70 7.19 -18.51
N ASN A 11 -3.62 7.47 -17.58
CA ASN A 11 -3.45 8.52 -16.61
C ASN A 11 -2.94 7.92 -15.28
N PRO A 12 -1.71 8.25 -14.83
CA PRO A 12 -1.23 7.81 -13.52
C PRO A 12 -2.07 8.43 -12.39
N ILE A 13 -2.06 7.80 -11.23
CA ILE A 13 -2.92 8.18 -10.11
C ILE A 13 -2.05 8.61 -8.93
N TRP A 14 -2.18 9.88 -8.53
CA TRP A 14 -1.69 10.33 -7.24
C TRP A 14 -2.49 9.67 -6.11
N PHE A 15 -1.82 9.12 -5.10
CA PHE A 15 -2.47 8.61 -3.91
C PHE A 15 -1.64 8.88 -2.66
N GLY A 16 -2.34 9.06 -1.53
CA GLY A 16 -1.74 9.09 -0.20
C GLY A 16 -1.98 7.80 0.54
N ASN A 17 -0.99 7.36 1.31
CA ASN A 17 -1.09 6.18 2.17
C ASN A 17 -0.27 6.34 3.44
N ASP A 18 -0.49 5.42 4.38
CA ASP A 18 0.46 5.20 5.45
C ASP A 18 1.55 4.25 4.94
N VAL A 19 2.75 4.76 4.62
CA VAL A 19 3.82 3.93 4.01
C VAL A 19 4.73 3.30 5.06
N LEU A 20 4.56 3.68 6.32
CA LEU A 20 5.31 3.11 7.44
C LEU A 20 4.71 1.79 7.92
N GLU A 21 3.43 1.57 7.61
CA GLU A 21 2.65 0.40 7.96
C GLU A 21 2.93 -0.77 7.00
N ASP A 22 3.38 -1.90 7.56
CA ASP A 22 3.70 -3.15 6.87
C ASP A 22 4.44 -2.96 5.53
N SER A 23 5.55 -2.23 5.57
CA SER A 23 6.41 -1.99 4.41
C SER A 23 7.79 -2.63 4.52
N ASP A 24 8.28 -3.13 3.39
CA ASP A 24 9.70 -3.44 3.18
C ASP A 24 10.21 -2.53 2.08
N ARG A 25 10.95 -1.50 2.49
CA ARG A 25 11.50 -0.50 1.56
C ARG A 25 12.52 -1.11 0.62
N LYS A 26 13.38 -2.00 1.11
CA LYS A 26 14.47 -2.56 0.30
C LYS A 26 13.92 -3.38 -0.86
N ASN A 27 12.91 -4.20 -0.59
CA ASN A 27 12.26 -5.03 -1.62
C ASN A 27 11.06 -4.34 -2.29
N GLY A 28 10.66 -3.15 -1.84
CA GLY A 28 9.56 -2.37 -2.43
C GLY A 28 8.17 -2.93 -2.16
N TYR A 29 8.00 -3.69 -1.08
CA TYR A 29 6.71 -4.31 -0.74
C TYR A 29 5.88 -3.42 0.17
N LEU A 30 4.62 -3.25 -0.22
CA LEU A 30 3.55 -2.67 0.58
C LEU A 30 2.44 -3.72 0.62
N MET A 31 2.39 -4.50 1.70
CA MET A 31 1.53 -5.67 1.79
C MET A 31 1.00 -5.83 3.21
N SER A 32 -0.32 -6.01 3.35
CA SER A 32 -0.94 -6.33 4.63
C SER A 32 -0.34 -7.60 5.22
N ASP A 33 -0.11 -7.63 6.52
CA ASP A 33 0.43 -8.80 7.23
C ASP A 33 1.81 -9.24 6.70
N LEU A 34 2.60 -8.31 6.12
CA LEU A 34 3.96 -8.57 5.65
C LEU A 34 4.83 -9.18 6.77
N TYR A 35 4.63 -8.69 7.99
CA TYR A 35 5.26 -9.22 9.19
C TYR A 35 4.22 -9.87 10.12
N GLN A 36 4.51 -11.08 10.58
CA GLN A 36 3.58 -11.87 11.39
C GLN A 36 3.79 -11.60 12.90
N TYR A 37 3.74 -10.33 13.32
CA TYR A 37 4.03 -9.92 14.71
C TYR A 37 3.07 -10.52 15.73
N ASP A 38 1.77 -10.51 15.44
CA ASP A 38 0.74 -11.10 16.31
C ASP A 38 1.01 -12.58 16.60
N LYS A 39 1.40 -13.33 15.56
CA LYS A 39 1.78 -14.73 15.70
C LYS A 39 3.09 -14.89 16.48
N LEU A 40 4.07 -14.02 16.24
CA LEU A 40 5.37 -14.07 16.90
C LEU A 40 5.26 -13.81 18.41
N PHE A 41 4.45 -12.82 18.80
CA PHE A 41 4.30 -12.39 20.19
C PHE A 41 3.09 -12.99 20.90
N GLY A 42 2.20 -13.68 20.18
CA GLY A 42 0.98 -14.28 20.76
C GLY A 42 -0.05 -13.24 21.19
N ILE A 43 -0.18 -12.15 20.44
CA ILE A 43 -1.12 -11.04 20.70
C ILE A 43 -2.14 -10.91 19.56
N ASP A 44 -3.21 -10.14 19.78
CA ASP A 44 -4.14 -9.70 18.71
C ASP A 44 -4.14 -8.17 18.69
N SER A 45 -3.52 -7.60 17.66
CA SER A 45 -3.40 -6.14 17.49
C SER A 45 -4.37 -5.60 16.43
N LYS A 46 -5.29 -6.42 15.93
CA LYS A 46 -6.15 -6.04 14.80
C LYS A 46 -7.11 -4.92 15.16
N MET A 47 -7.11 -3.88 14.33
CA MET A 47 -8.02 -2.75 14.44
C MET A 47 -8.73 -2.51 13.10
N THR A 48 -9.98 -2.07 13.15
CA THR A 48 -10.68 -1.60 11.95
C THR A 48 -10.02 -0.30 11.45
N LYS A 49 -10.12 -0.02 10.15
CA LYS A 49 -9.55 1.20 9.57
C LYS A 49 -10.03 2.48 10.27
N GLY A 50 -11.30 2.54 10.69
CA GLY A 50 -11.85 3.67 11.43
C GLY A 50 -11.18 3.85 12.79
N LEU A 51 -11.08 2.77 13.58
CA LEU A 51 -10.42 2.82 14.89
C LEU A 51 -8.93 3.18 14.77
N ARG A 52 -8.26 2.69 13.72
CA ARG A 52 -6.86 3.06 13.46
C ARG A 52 -6.71 4.57 13.29
N LEU A 53 -7.62 5.23 12.58
CA LEU A 53 -7.61 6.69 12.41
C LEU A 53 -8.02 7.42 13.70
N ASP A 54 -9.10 7.00 14.35
CA ASP A 54 -9.63 7.65 15.56
C ASP A 54 -8.62 7.65 16.71
N TYR A 55 -7.85 6.56 16.84
CA TYR A 55 -6.83 6.38 17.88
C TYR A 55 -5.42 6.77 17.41
N LYS A 56 -5.29 7.41 16.23
CA LYS A 56 -4.01 7.88 15.65
C LYS A 56 -2.96 6.77 15.48
N GLN A 57 -3.42 5.54 15.28
CA GLN A 57 -2.55 4.44 14.87
C GLN A 57 -2.20 4.55 13.38
N ALA A 58 -3.14 4.99 12.53
CA ALA A 58 -2.91 5.20 11.11
C ALA A 58 -3.02 6.67 10.73
N GLU A 59 -2.26 7.08 9.72
CA GLU A 59 -2.31 8.42 9.14
C GLU A 59 -2.00 8.43 7.64
N LEU A 60 -2.11 9.59 6.99
CA LEU A 60 -1.56 9.78 5.64
C LEU A 60 -0.12 10.27 5.80
N SER A 61 0.83 9.35 5.85
CA SER A 61 2.24 9.66 6.10
C SER A 61 3.03 10.00 4.84
N HIS A 62 2.59 9.54 3.65
CA HIS A 62 3.30 9.81 2.39
C HIS A 62 2.38 9.82 1.17
N ALA A 63 2.85 10.46 0.09
CA ALA A 63 2.19 10.51 -1.21
C ALA A 63 3.07 9.89 -2.30
N MET A 64 2.44 9.08 -3.16
CA MET A 64 3.10 8.34 -4.25
C MET A 64 2.19 8.29 -5.49
N THR A 65 2.65 7.59 -6.54
CA THR A 65 1.92 7.48 -7.80
C THR A 65 1.67 6.03 -8.18
N ILE A 66 0.42 5.64 -8.41
CA ILE A 66 0.10 4.36 -9.04
C ILE A 66 0.29 4.51 -10.55
N THR A 67 1.13 3.65 -11.12
CA THR A 67 1.49 3.66 -12.55
C THR A 67 1.05 2.40 -13.28
N GLY A 68 0.51 1.41 -12.56
CA GLY A 68 0.03 0.18 -13.17
C GLY A 68 -0.77 -0.69 -12.24
N ILE A 69 -1.46 -1.66 -12.82
CA ILE A 69 -2.31 -2.59 -12.11
C ILE A 69 -2.23 -3.97 -12.75
N ASN A 70 -2.21 -5.02 -11.92
CA ASN A 70 -2.36 -6.38 -12.39
C ASN A 70 -3.79 -6.87 -12.11
N LEU A 71 -4.49 -7.29 -13.17
CA LEU A 71 -5.83 -7.85 -13.09
C LEU A 71 -5.80 -9.37 -13.26
N VAL A 72 -6.46 -10.09 -12.36
CA VAL A 72 -6.73 -11.53 -12.47
C VAL A 72 -8.24 -11.70 -12.52
N GLN A 73 -8.75 -12.26 -13.63
CA GLN A 73 -10.20 -12.41 -13.85
C GLN A 73 -10.97 -11.09 -13.69
N GLY A 74 -10.37 -9.98 -14.14
CA GLY A 74 -10.95 -8.64 -14.04
C GLY A 74 -10.81 -7.96 -12.68
N GLN A 75 -10.28 -8.66 -11.65
CA GLN A 75 -10.10 -8.11 -10.31
C GLN A 75 -8.63 -7.76 -10.04
N PRO A 76 -8.35 -6.61 -9.39
CA PRO A 76 -6.99 -6.23 -9.06
C PRO A 76 -6.42 -7.10 -7.95
N ASN A 77 -5.17 -7.55 -8.11
CA ASN A 77 -4.46 -8.27 -7.04
C ASN A 77 -3.12 -7.63 -6.63
N ARG A 78 -2.58 -6.71 -7.43
CA ARG A 78 -1.43 -5.86 -7.06
C ARG A 78 -1.37 -4.62 -7.93
N TRP A 79 -0.69 -3.60 -7.42
CA TRP A 79 -0.53 -2.30 -8.04
C TRP A 79 0.96 -1.99 -8.19
N LYS A 80 1.33 -1.36 -9.31
CA LYS A 80 2.67 -0.81 -9.47
C LYS A 80 2.67 0.62 -8.95
N VAL A 81 3.58 0.90 -8.01
CA VAL A 81 3.72 2.20 -7.37
C VAL A 81 5.08 2.76 -7.72
N GLU A 82 5.09 4.00 -8.21
CA GLU A 82 6.27 4.84 -8.32
C GLU A 82 6.39 5.69 -7.06
N ASN A 83 7.60 5.74 -6.51
CA ASN A 83 7.95 6.53 -5.34
C ASN A 83 9.12 7.48 -5.67
N SER A 84 9.40 8.42 -4.77
CA SER A 84 10.39 9.49 -4.93
C SER A 84 11.69 9.28 -4.15
N TRP A 85 12.01 8.03 -3.78
CA TRP A 85 13.20 7.69 -2.98
C TRP A 85 14.44 7.29 -3.82
N GLY A 86 14.43 7.58 -5.12
CA GLY A 86 15.52 7.23 -6.04
C GLY A 86 15.44 5.78 -6.54
N GLU A 87 16.47 5.37 -7.30
CA GLU A 87 16.50 4.09 -8.02
C GLU A 87 17.01 2.91 -7.17
N ASP A 88 17.59 3.18 -6.00
CA ASP A 88 18.20 2.17 -5.13
C ASP A 88 17.21 1.42 -4.23
N VAL A 89 15.95 1.85 -4.20
CA VAL A 89 14.93 1.39 -3.25
C VAL A 89 13.74 0.80 -4.00
N GLY A 90 13.42 -0.46 -3.70
CA GLY A 90 12.35 -1.20 -4.38
C GLY A 90 12.86 -2.05 -5.54
N VAL A 91 11.93 -2.44 -6.41
CA VAL A 91 12.16 -3.32 -7.58
C VAL A 91 11.53 -2.72 -8.82
#